data_AF-K9T969-F1
#
_entry.id   AF-K9T969-F1
#
_cell.length_a   1.000
_cell.length_b   1.000
_cell.length_c   1.000
_cell.angle_alpha   90.00
_cell.angle_beta   90.00
_cell.angle_gamma   90.00
#
_symmetry.space_group_name_H-M   'P 1'
#
loop_
_entity.id
_entity.type
_entity.pdbx_description
1 polymer ?
#
loop_
_entity_poly.entity_id
_entity_poly.type
_entity_poly.pdbx_seq_one_letter_code
_entity_poly.pdbx_strand_id
1 'polypeptide(L)'
;MFSLKKTIASLAGILLSSVTATPALAELSVAEINSIARQTTVIIAPGLTPELVKALEENRNNPLARENNPDGVWNPGSGVIVARKGTTYYVLTVTHNFKQNDLEQNLSYGIRTWDGKVHVVEQANDGRKCPLIDVPSLKPVTRFGCYSIAIPNRVAGPDLAVVSFESEQEYPVASLGNPSKIAGTERIYVSGWPDPEKERDPQTGKCRGRVARRQRRLTWGPVTRMIQPTEGQNGYSIFYIDRTRPGMSGGPVFDSNGLVIGVHGRGSADKGQLLSQYCSLNAIQGKLALESEDVTKTVSEAATYEPPILHTRFSSAQNLNNFLTLWEQLKINLPFNWQIPSRDFIQRALSPIQTNTSDSGVLDIAVEKDITGAIEDSEDVVEDIYDLYTFKLENQLRDEPSAGCASILLGDERERCRRDR
;
A
#
# COMPACT_ATOMS: atom_id res chain seq x y z
N MET A 1 -35.59 85.02 -2.13
CA MET A 1 -36.16 84.75 -0.79
C MET A 1 -36.55 83.28 -0.71
N PHE A 2 -35.90 82.54 0.21
CA PHE A 2 -36.26 81.21 0.79
C PHE A 2 -36.49 80.01 -0.16
N SER A 3 -36.15 78.75 0.13
CA SER A 3 -35.31 78.06 1.13
C SER A 3 -35.36 76.54 0.81
N LEU A 4 -34.25 75.83 1.07
CA LEU A 4 -34.06 74.40 1.37
C LEU A 4 -35.03 73.33 0.84
N LYS A 5 -34.47 72.27 0.24
CA LYS A 5 -34.16 71.00 0.94
C LYS A 5 -33.24 70.09 0.10
N LYS A 6 -32.12 69.68 0.72
CA LYS A 6 -31.23 68.60 0.26
C LYS A 6 -31.98 67.26 0.31
N THR A 7 -31.83 66.44 -0.72
CA THR A 7 -31.96 64.98 -0.62
C THR A 7 -30.86 64.36 -1.48
N ILE A 8 -29.93 63.70 -0.81
CA ILE A 8 -28.90 62.84 -1.38
C ILE A 8 -29.56 61.46 -1.52
N ALA A 9 -29.59 60.90 -2.73
CA ALA A 9 -29.95 59.51 -2.96
C ALA A 9 -28.87 58.87 -3.84
N SER A 10 -28.20 57.87 -3.26
CA SER A 10 -27.07 57.12 -3.78
C SER A 10 -27.34 56.48 -5.15
N LEU A 11 -26.37 56.59 -6.06
CA LEU A 11 -26.20 55.64 -7.15
C LEU A 11 -25.80 54.28 -6.57
N ALA A 12 -26.68 53.30 -6.65
CA ALA A 12 -26.33 51.90 -6.47
C ALA A 12 -25.65 51.41 -7.76
N GLY A 13 -24.32 51.43 -7.78
CA GLY A 13 -23.53 50.71 -8.78
C GLY A 13 -23.58 49.22 -8.48
N ILE A 14 -24.23 48.45 -9.36
CA ILE A 14 -24.19 47.00 -9.32
C ILE A 14 -22.81 46.56 -9.81
N LEU A 15 -21.88 46.33 -8.88
CA LEU A 15 -20.66 45.60 -9.13
C LEU A 15 -21.02 44.12 -9.32
N LEU A 16 -21.16 43.69 -10.57
CA LEU A 16 -21.09 42.27 -10.93
C LEU A 16 -19.68 41.79 -10.58
N SER A 17 -19.54 41.18 -9.40
CA SER A 17 -18.39 40.36 -9.06
C SER A 17 -18.50 39.08 -9.88
N SER A 18 -17.83 39.03 -11.02
CA SER A 18 -17.60 37.81 -11.77
C SER A 18 -16.73 36.89 -10.91
N VAL A 19 -17.36 35.99 -10.16
CA VAL A 19 -16.70 34.84 -9.56
C VAL A 19 -16.20 33.99 -10.73
N THR A 20 -14.92 34.12 -11.07
CA THR A 20 -14.26 33.14 -11.93
C THR A 20 -14.15 31.85 -11.13
N ALA A 21 -15.19 31.04 -11.16
CA ALA A 21 -15.12 29.66 -10.71
C ALA A 21 -14.03 29.00 -11.55
N THR A 22 -12.88 28.70 -10.94
CA THR A 22 -11.91 27.79 -11.53
C THR A 22 -12.65 26.49 -11.82
N PRO A 23 -12.69 26.00 -13.07
CA PRO A 23 -13.35 24.75 -13.35
C PRO A 23 -12.70 23.68 -12.46
N ALA A 24 -13.50 23.05 -11.59
CA ALA A 24 -13.06 21.85 -10.90
C ALA A 24 -12.66 20.86 -11.99
N LEU A 25 -11.40 20.44 -11.99
CA LEU A 25 -10.96 19.36 -12.87
C LEU A 25 -11.84 18.14 -12.57
N ALA A 26 -12.34 17.49 -13.61
CA ALA A 26 -13.11 16.26 -13.43
C ALA A 26 -12.21 15.22 -12.73
N GLU A 27 -12.74 14.58 -11.69
CA GLU A 27 -12.05 13.50 -10.98
C GLU A 27 -11.68 12.36 -11.93
N LEU A 28 -10.55 11.70 -11.66
CA LEU A 28 -10.13 10.54 -12.44
C LEU A 28 -11.04 9.34 -12.12
N SER A 29 -11.30 8.52 -13.14
CA SER A 29 -11.98 7.25 -12.94
C SER A 29 -11.12 6.26 -12.14
N VAL A 30 -11.75 5.24 -11.55
CA VAL A 30 -11.04 4.19 -10.79
C VAL A 30 -10.00 3.48 -11.66
N ALA A 31 -10.29 3.28 -12.96
CA ALA A 31 -9.34 2.66 -13.90
C ALA A 31 -8.11 3.54 -14.15
N GLU A 32 -8.30 4.85 -14.28
CA GLU A 32 -7.21 5.81 -14.44
C GLU A 32 -6.33 5.89 -13.19
N ILE A 33 -6.93 5.91 -12.00
CA ILE A 33 -6.19 5.85 -10.73
C ILE A 33 -5.46 4.52 -10.60
N ASN A 34 -6.10 3.40 -11.00
CA ASN A 34 -5.46 2.09 -10.98
C ASN A 34 -4.22 2.03 -11.89
N SER A 35 -4.28 2.68 -13.06
CA SER A 35 -3.14 2.78 -13.98
C SER A 35 -1.95 3.54 -13.36
N ILE A 36 -2.22 4.66 -12.68
CA ILE A 36 -1.19 5.43 -11.95
C ILE A 36 -0.60 4.56 -10.83
N ALA A 37 -1.47 3.90 -10.06
CA ALA A 37 -1.09 3.06 -8.94
C ALA A 37 -0.23 1.87 -9.37
N ARG A 38 -0.58 1.18 -10.47
CA ARG A 38 0.18 0.06 -11.04
C ARG A 38 1.62 0.43 -11.34
N GLN A 39 1.84 1.61 -11.92
CA GLN A 39 3.15 2.04 -12.36
C GLN A 39 4.06 2.55 -11.23
N THR A 40 3.48 2.96 -10.10
CA THR A 40 4.20 3.67 -9.03
C THR A 40 4.30 2.91 -7.71
N THR A 41 3.44 1.90 -7.50
CA THR A 41 3.43 1.06 -6.30
C THR A 41 4.47 -0.06 -6.42
N VAL A 42 5.34 -0.20 -5.44
CA VAL A 42 6.39 -1.23 -5.42
C VAL A 42 6.16 -2.24 -4.28
N ILE A 43 6.77 -3.42 -4.40
CA ILE A 43 6.92 -4.37 -3.28
C ILE A 43 8.27 -4.09 -2.61
N ILE A 44 8.30 -4.09 -1.29
CA ILE A 44 9.53 -3.99 -0.49
C ILE A 44 9.61 -5.22 0.40
N ALA A 45 10.72 -5.95 0.37
CA ALA A 45 10.84 -7.12 1.22
C ALA A 45 12.26 -7.48 1.63
N PRO A 46 12.47 -7.99 2.86
CA PRO A 46 13.77 -8.48 3.29
C PRO A 46 14.12 -9.77 2.53
N GLY A 47 15.40 -9.90 2.15
CA GLY A 47 15.95 -11.06 1.46
C GLY A 47 15.48 -11.24 0.01
N LEU A 48 14.65 -10.33 -0.53
CA LEU A 48 14.24 -10.38 -1.93
C LEU A 48 15.42 -9.99 -2.83
N THR A 49 15.93 -10.95 -3.58
CA THR A 49 16.98 -10.72 -4.58
C THR A 49 16.56 -11.31 -5.94
N PRO A 50 17.16 -10.87 -7.06
CA PRO A 50 16.94 -11.52 -8.36
C PRO A 50 17.21 -13.03 -8.32
N GLU A 51 18.22 -13.46 -7.56
CA GLU A 51 18.55 -14.88 -7.38
C GLU A 51 17.47 -15.60 -6.58
N LEU A 52 16.87 -14.95 -5.58
CA LEU A 52 15.72 -15.52 -4.86
C LEU A 52 14.52 -15.66 -5.79
N VAL A 53 14.19 -14.63 -6.57
CA VAL A 53 13.10 -14.69 -7.56
C VAL A 53 13.35 -15.84 -8.53
N LYS A 54 14.56 -15.92 -9.08
CA LYS A 54 14.96 -16.99 -9.99
C LYS A 54 14.93 -18.36 -9.32
N ALA A 55 15.41 -18.51 -8.09
CA ALA A 55 15.40 -19.78 -7.36
C ALA A 55 13.97 -20.25 -7.03
N LEU A 56 13.09 -19.29 -6.72
CA LEU A 56 11.66 -19.49 -6.52
C LEU A 56 11.02 -19.95 -7.85
N GLU A 57 11.27 -19.26 -8.96
CA GLU A 57 10.80 -19.65 -10.31
C GLU A 57 11.36 -21.01 -10.76
N GLU A 58 12.63 -21.30 -10.46
CA GLU A 58 13.35 -22.53 -10.82
C GLU A 58 13.12 -23.69 -9.82
N ASN A 59 12.19 -23.56 -8.88
CA ASN A 59 11.81 -24.62 -7.94
C ASN A 59 12.94 -25.16 -7.06
N ARG A 60 13.81 -24.29 -6.56
CA ARG A 60 14.85 -24.66 -5.60
C ARG A 60 14.44 -24.16 -4.23
N ASN A 61 14.26 -25.11 -3.28
CA ASN A 61 14.07 -24.94 -1.82
C ASN A 61 13.98 -23.48 -1.31
N ASN A 62 12.85 -23.09 -0.70
CA ASN A 62 12.70 -21.78 -0.04
C ASN A 62 13.86 -21.52 0.95
N PRO A 63 14.81 -20.62 0.63
CA PRO A 63 15.98 -20.39 1.47
C PRO A 63 15.64 -19.58 2.73
N LEU A 64 14.42 -19.05 2.85
CA LEU A 64 13.95 -18.30 4.01
C LEU A 64 13.32 -19.20 5.09
N ALA A 65 13.08 -20.48 4.79
CA ALA A 65 12.60 -21.44 5.77
C ALA A 65 13.68 -21.69 6.84
N ARG A 66 13.30 -21.60 8.12
CA ARG A 66 14.15 -21.90 9.27
C ARG A 66 13.47 -22.96 10.13
N GLU A 67 14.23 -23.67 10.96
CA GLU A 67 13.71 -24.76 11.81
C GLU A 67 12.54 -24.33 12.72
N ASN A 68 12.52 -23.06 13.16
CA ASN A 68 11.47 -22.44 13.98
C ASN A 68 10.47 -21.57 13.19
N ASN A 69 10.68 -21.41 11.88
CA ASN A 69 9.77 -20.78 10.94
C ASN A 69 9.80 -21.64 9.66
N PRO A 70 9.26 -22.88 9.74
CA PRO A 70 9.37 -23.85 8.66
C PRO A 70 8.72 -23.34 7.38
N ASP A 71 7.83 -22.35 7.48
CA ASP A 71 7.16 -21.72 6.36
C ASP A 71 7.97 -20.60 5.70
N GLY A 72 8.99 -20.06 6.37
CA GLY A 72 9.81 -18.98 5.83
C GLY A 72 8.99 -17.73 5.50
N VAL A 73 7.98 -17.44 6.32
CA VAL A 73 6.95 -16.39 6.08
C VAL A 73 7.59 -15.09 5.62
N TRP A 74 7.42 -14.80 4.34
CA TRP A 74 7.86 -13.58 3.71
C TRP A 74 6.89 -12.48 4.13
N ASN A 75 7.39 -11.42 4.79
CA ASN A 75 6.56 -10.29 5.21
C ASN A 75 6.90 -9.07 4.35
N PRO A 76 6.56 -9.07 3.05
CA PRO A 76 6.75 -7.90 2.24
C PRO A 76 5.76 -6.81 2.66
N GLY A 77 6.19 -5.58 2.44
CA GLY A 77 5.32 -4.41 2.45
C GLY A 77 5.24 -3.80 1.06
N SER A 78 4.60 -2.65 1.01
CA SER A 78 4.45 -1.85 -0.20
C SER A 78 5.23 -0.54 -0.09
N GLY A 79 5.39 0.17 -1.20
CA GLY A 79 6.00 1.48 -1.26
C GLY A 79 5.48 2.27 -2.45
N VAL A 80 5.81 3.56 -2.52
CA VAL A 80 5.56 4.40 -3.70
C VAL A 80 6.80 5.18 -4.10
N ILE A 81 7.14 5.19 -5.39
CA ILE A 81 8.24 5.98 -5.94
C ILE A 81 7.85 7.47 -5.91
N VAL A 82 8.52 8.29 -5.11
CA VAL A 82 8.15 9.71 -4.88
C VAL A 82 9.18 10.71 -5.41
N ALA A 83 10.41 10.27 -5.70
CA ALA A 83 11.43 11.12 -6.30
C ALA A 83 12.46 10.29 -7.07
N ARG A 84 13.17 10.95 -7.99
CA ARG A 84 14.34 10.41 -8.70
C ARG A 84 15.42 11.49 -8.77
N LYS A 85 16.66 11.15 -8.44
CA LYS A 85 17.82 12.04 -8.60
C LYS A 85 18.92 11.30 -9.35
N GLY A 86 19.13 11.64 -10.62
CA GLY A 86 20.01 10.86 -11.50
C GLY A 86 19.43 9.46 -11.71
N THR A 87 20.21 8.42 -11.40
CA THR A 87 19.80 7.01 -11.48
C THR A 87 19.21 6.49 -10.17
N THR A 88 19.25 7.29 -9.09
CA THR A 88 18.72 6.90 -7.78
C THR A 88 17.24 7.25 -7.65
N TYR A 89 16.41 6.26 -7.36
CA TYR A 89 14.99 6.40 -7.04
C TYR A 89 14.77 6.37 -5.53
N TYR A 90 13.76 7.10 -5.06
CA TYR A 90 13.38 7.17 -3.66
C TYR A 90 11.94 6.70 -3.50
N VAL A 91 11.77 5.69 -2.66
CA VAL A 91 10.49 5.06 -2.35
C VAL A 91 10.08 5.44 -0.95
N LEU A 92 8.92 6.07 -0.82
CA LEU A 92 8.29 6.36 0.45
C LEU A 92 7.51 5.12 0.93
N THR A 93 7.67 4.78 2.20
CA THR A 93 7.07 3.60 2.82
C THR A 93 6.96 3.79 4.35
N VAL A 94 6.64 2.73 5.08
CA VAL A 94 6.53 2.67 6.55
C VAL A 94 7.79 2.08 7.19
N THR A 95 8.09 2.43 8.44
CA THR A 95 9.31 1.95 9.11
C THR A 95 9.20 0.49 9.51
N HIS A 96 7.99 -0.02 9.78
CA HIS A 96 7.81 -1.42 10.15
C HIS A 96 8.03 -2.45 9.03
N ASN A 97 8.25 -1.99 7.79
CA ASN A 97 8.79 -2.83 6.73
C ASN A 97 10.27 -3.20 7.00
N PHE A 98 10.98 -2.45 7.84
CA PHE A 98 12.39 -2.64 8.18
C PHE A 98 12.54 -3.09 9.64
N LYS A 99 12.36 -4.39 9.90
CA LYS A 99 12.43 -4.93 11.25
C LYS A 99 13.85 -4.80 11.81
N GLN A 100 13.97 -4.39 13.08
CA GLN A 100 15.27 -4.18 13.71
C GLN A 100 16.17 -5.43 13.65
N ASN A 101 15.62 -6.62 13.85
CA ASN A 101 16.40 -7.88 13.75
C ASN A 101 16.93 -8.14 12.34
N ASP A 102 16.18 -7.77 11.30
CA ASP A 102 16.59 -7.97 9.90
C ASP A 102 17.72 -6.99 9.56
N LEU A 103 17.61 -5.75 10.06
CA LEU A 103 18.67 -4.73 9.93
C LEU A 103 19.95 -5.15 10.66
N GLU A 104 19.86 -5.66 11.89
CA GLU A 104 21.03 -6.11 12.68
C GLU A 104 21.74 -7.32 12.08
N GLN A 105 21.00 -8.19 11.39
CA GLN A 105 21.57 -9.29 10.60
C GLN A 105 22.13 -8.84 9.24
N ASN A 106 22.07 -7.54 8.92
CA ASN A 106 22.45 -6.97 7.63
C ASN A 106 21.76 -7.67 6.44
N LEU A 107 20.49 -8.05 6.58
CA LEU A 107 19.72 -8.56 5.46
C LEU A 107 19.58 -7.46 4.39
N SER A 108 19.86 -7.83 3.15
CA SER A 108 19.51 -7.04 1.97
C SER A 108 17.99 -6.93 1.85
N TYR A 109 17.51 -5.85 1.25
CA TYR A 109 16.10 -5.69 0.90
C TYR A 109 15.96 -5.64 -0.62
N GLY A 110 14.88 -6.20 -1.15
CA GLY A 110 14.53 -6.06 -2.57
C GLY A 110 13.38 -5.10 -2.74
N ILE A 111 13.48 -4.26 -3.78
CA ILE A 111 12.39 -3.42 -4.26
C ILE A 111 11.95 -3.97 -5.62
N ARG A 112 10.75 -4.55 -5.69
CA ARG A 112 10.20 -5.03 -6.95
C ARG A 112 9.34 -3.94 -7.60
N THR A 113 9.70 -3.56 -8.82
CA THR A 113 8.95 -2.61 -9.66
C THR A 113 7.87 -3.30 -10.49
N TRP A 114 6.99 -2.52 -11.12
CA TRP A 114 5.82 -3.02 -11.87
C TRP A 114 6.20 -3.94 -13.06
N ASP A 115 7.42 -3.79 -13.57
CA ASP A 115 7.96 -4.55 -14.70
C ASP A 115 8.57 -5.91 -14.30
N GLY A 116 8.43 -6.33 -13.03
CA GLY A 116 9.00 -7.59 -12.56
C GLY A 116 10.37 -7.49 -11.93
N LYS A 117 11.11 -6.41 -12.19
CA LYS A 117 12.53 -6.32 -11.78
C LYS A 117 12.66 -6.07 -10.29
N VAL A 118 13.65 -6.72 -9.69
CA VAL A 118 14.04 -6.54 -8.28
C VAL A 118 15.33 -5.74 -8.22
N HIS A 119 15.29 -4.63 -7.49
CA HIS A 119 16.44 -3.78 -7.19
C HIS A 119 16.89 -4.05 -5.76
N VAL A 120 18.13 -4.51 -5.60
CA VAL A 120 18.67 -4.85 -4.29
C VAL A 120 19.16 -3.59 -3.58
N VAL A 121 18.72 -3.44 -2.34
CA VAL A 121 19.16 -2.42 -1.39
C VAL A 121 20.10 -3.09 -0.41
N GLU A 122 21.39 -2.92 -0.67
CA GLU A 122 22.45 -3.31 0.26
C GLU A 122 22.56 -2.30 1.40
N GLN A 123 23.14 -2.74 2.52
CA GLN A 123 23.40 -1.86 3.67
C GLN A 123 22.14 -1.13 4.19
N ALA A 124 21.02 -1.84 4.24
CA ALA A 124 19.75 -1.31 4.75
C ALA A 124 19.82 -0.87 6.22
N ASN A 125 20.79 -1.38 6.99
CA ASN A 125 20.98 -0.99 8.38
C ASN A 125 21.54 0.44 8.49
N ASP A 126 20.70 1.36 8.98
CA ASP A 126 21.09 2.76 9.20
C ASP A 126 21.90 2.99 10.49
N GLY A 127 22.16 1.94 11.28
CA GLY A 127 22.98 1.97 12.49
C GLY A 127 22.31 2.59 13.73
N ARG A 128 21.08 3.11 13.61
CA ARG A 128 20.44 3.92 14.66
C ARG A 128 19.66 3.11 15.71
N LYS A 129 19.63 1.78 15.59
CA LYS A 129 18.94 0.85 16.51
C LYS A 129 17.43 1.10 16.62
N CYS A 130 16.80 0.58 17.67
CA CYS A 130 15.42 0.87 18.04
C CYS A 130 15.26 0.82 19.58
N PRO A 131 14.89 1.92 20.26
CA PRO A 131 14.60 3.27 19.74
C PRO A 131 15.76 3.91 18.98
N LEU A 132 15.45 4.87 18.10
CA LEU A 132 16.46 5.59 17.32
C LEU A 132 17.35 6.45 18.23
N ILE A 133 18.67 6.31 18.13
CA ILE A 133 19.64 7.02 18.99
C ILE A 133 20.26 8.28 18.39
N ASP A 134 20.16 8.47 17.06
CA ASP A 134 20.76 9.60 16.34
C ASP A 134 19.78 10.25 15.37
N VAL A 135 20.13 11.47 14.93
CA VAL A 135 19.38 12.16 13.88
C VAL A 135 19.47 11.40 12.55
N PRO A 136 18.38 11.35 11.76
CA PRO A 136 18.41 10.74 10.45
C PRO A 136 19.43 11.41 9.54
N SER A 137 20.18 10.60 8.81
CA SER A 137 21.07 11.00 7.71
C SER A 137 20.71 10.20 6.46
N LEU A 138 21.06 10.70 5.28
CA LEU A 138 20.76 9.99 4.05
C LEU A 138 21.55 8.69 3.98
N LYS A 139 20.82 7.58 4.00
CA LYS A 139 21.30 6.21 3.82
C LYS A 139 20.37 5.48 2.85
N PRO A 140 20.76 4.30 2.32
CA PRO A 140 19.88 3.50 1.46
C PRO A 140 18.50 3.28 2.09
N VAL A 141 18.41 3.16 3.42
CA VAL A 141 17.17 3.27 4.18
C VAL A 141 17.30 4.41 5.19
N THR A 142 16.39 5.39 5.12
CA THR A 142 16.29 6.51 6.04
C THR A 142 14.98 6.39 6.82
N ARG A 143 15.06 5.97 8.09
CA ARG A 143 13.89 5.77 8.96
C ARG A 143 13.54 7.00 9.81
N PHE A 144 12.26 7.31 10.00
CA PHE A 144 11.81 8.38 10.91
C PHE A 144 11.33 7.85 12.26
N GLY A 145 11.00 6.56 12.31
CA GLY A 145 10.79 5.78 13.53
C GLY A 145 11.47 4.42 13.39
N CYS A 146 11.18 3.47 14.28
CA CYS A 146 11.74 2.12 14.18
C CYS A 146 10.73 1.05 14.61
N TYR A 147 10.94 -0.17 14.13
CA TYR A 147 10.13 -1.33 14.50
C TYR A 147 10.95 -2.42 15.17
N SER A 148 10.57 -2.81 16.38
CA SER A 148 11.19 -3.92 17.11
C SER A 148 10.18 -4.64 17.98
N ILE A 149 10.26 -5.97 18.01
CA ILE A 149 9.44 -6.78 18.92
C ILE A 149 9.79 -6.56 20.39
N ALA A 150 10.96 -5.99 20.67
CA ALA A 150 11.46 -5.77 22.03
C ALA A 150 10.90 -4.50 22.70
N ILE A 151 10.18 -3.65 21.95
CA ILE A 151 9.63 -2.39 22.46
C ILE A 151 8.10 -2.44 22.58
N PRO A 152 7.49 -1.68 23.52
CA PRO A 152 6.03 -1.57 23.62
C PRO A 152 5.41 -1.11 22.30
N ASN A 153 4.25 -1.68 21.94
CA ASN A 153 3.52 -1.39 20.69
C ASN A 153 4.31 -1.63 19.38
N ARG A 154 5.52 -2.17 19.47
CA ARG A 154 6.42 -2.57 18.38
C ARG A 154 6.94 -1.45 17.46
N VAL A 155 6.35 -0.26 17.47
CA VAL A 155 6.80 0.92 16.71
C VAL A 155 7.12 2.08 17.67
N ALA A 156 8.32 2.65 17.55
CA ALA A 156 8.69 3.89 18.23
C ALA A 156 8.88 5.03 17.21
N GLY A 157 8.27 6.19 17.49
CA GLY A 157 8.29 7.35 16.60
C GLY A 157 7.32 7.25 15.40
N PRO A 158 7.44 8.18 14.43
CA PRO A 158 6.68 8.15 13.18
C PRO A 158 6.93 6.87 12.38
N ASP A 159 5.87 6.20 11.95
CA ASP A 159 5.97 4.97 11.16
C ASP A 159 6.22 5.26 9.67
N LEU A 160 7.35 5.91 9.40
CA LEU A 160 7.76 6.37 8.07
C LEU A 160 9.21 5.98 7.81
N ALA A 161 9.48 5.63 6.56
CA ALA A 161 10.83 5.44 6.05
C ALA A 161 10.90 5.80 4.56
N VAL A 162 12.08 6.18 4.11
CA VAL A 162 12.42 6.28 2.69
C VAL A 162 13.50 5.25 2.39
N VAL A 163 13.31 4.47 1.34
CA VAL A 163 14.33 3.56 0.82
C VAL A 163 14.70 3.97 -0.59
N SER A 164 15.98 3.87 -0.95
CA SER A 164 16.46 4.20 -2.28
C SER A 164 17.11 3.02 -2.99
N PHE A 165 16.92 2.95 -4.30
CA PHE A 165 17.59 2.00 -5.20
C PHE A 165 18.10 2.70 -6.45
N GLU A 166 19.05 2.10 -7.13
CA GLU A 166 19.60 2.61 -8.39
C GLU A 166 19.06 1.84 -9.59
N SER A 167 18.77 2.55 -10.67
CA SER A 167 18.35 1.95 -11.93
C SER A 167 18.59 2.91 -13.10
N GLU A 168 19.14 2.38 -14.19
CA GLU A 168 19.23 3.09 -15.48
C GLU A 168 17.88 3.12 -16.22
N GLN A 169 16.98 2.18 -15.88
CA GLN A 169 15.62 2.17 -16.42
C GLN A 169 14.80 3.31 -15.83
N GLU A 170 13.96 3.90 -16.67
CA GLU A 170 13.04 4.96 -16.28
C GLU A 170 11.77 4.40 -15.63
N TYR A 171 11.58 4.70 -14.35
CA TYR A 171 10.34 4.41 -13.63
C TYR A 171 9.52 5.69 -13.41
N PRO A 172 8.19 5.64 -13.56
CA PRO A 172 7.34 6.76 -13.24
C PRO A 172 7.45 7.16 -11.76
N VAL A 173 7.50 8.47 -11.52
CA VAL A 173 7.51 9.07 -10.18
C VAL A 173 6.11 9.60 -9.87
N ALA A 174 5.53 9.15 -8.76
CA ALA A 174 4.19 9.55 -8.36
C ALA A 174 4.10 11.06 -8.11
N SER A 175 3.00 11.66 -8.54
CA SER A 175 2.67 13.05 -8.28
C SER A 175 2.22 13.22 -6.83
N LEU A 176 2.76 14.22 -6.14
CA LEU A 176 2.44 14.54 -4.75
C LEU A 176 1.30 15.57 -4.68
N GLY A 177 0.39 15.34 -3.74
CA GLY A 177 -0.75 16.19 -3.43
C GLY A 177 -0.59 16.93 -2.11
N ASN A 178 -1.68 17.50 -1.61
CA ASN A 178 -1.71 18.15 -0.30
C ASN A 178 -2.91 17.65 0.52
N PRO A 179 -2.70 16.82 1.55
CA PRO A 179 -3.79 16.27 2.35
C PRO A 179 -4.60 17.32 3.12
N SER A 180 -4.09 18.53 3.33
CA SER A 180 -4.86 19.62 3.96
C SER A 180 -5.98 20.17 3.07
N LYS A 181 -5.97 19.84 1.78
CA LYS A 181 -7.03 20.22 0.84
C LYS A 181 -8.19 19.22 0.80
N ILE A 182 -8.03 18.09 1.47
CA ILE A 182 -9.02 17.02 1.44
C ILE A 182 -10.12 17.32 2.45
N ALA A 183 -11.36 17.25 2.00
CA ALA A 183 -12.49 17.37 2.90
C ALA A 183 -12.74 16.02 3.62
N GLY A 184 -13.22 16.06 4.87
CA GLY A 184 -13.84 14.85 5.45
C GLY A 184 -14.99 14.42 4.56
N THR A 185 -15.11 13.11 4.27
CA THR A 185 -15.97 12.46 3.25
C THR A 185 -15.39 12.30 1.84
N GLU A 186 -14.29 12.95 1.49
CA GLU A 186 -13.69 12.78 0.16
C GLU A 186 -13.14 11.37 -0.04
N ARG A 187 -13.32 10.84 -1.25
CA ARG A 187 -12.89 9.48 -1.61
C ARG A 187 -11.37 9.45 -1.80
N ILE A 188 -10.72 8.50 -1.13
CA ILE A 188 -9.31 8.20 -1.29
C ILE A 188 -9.12 6.78 -1.81
N TYR A 189 -7.97 6.54 -2.44
CA TYR A 189 -7.61 5.27 -3.04
C TYR A 189 -6.32 4.76 -2.42
N VAL A 190 -6.30 3.52 -1.95
CA VAL A 190 -5.13 2.88 -1.35
C VAL A 190 -4.67 1.75 -2.25
N SER A 191 -3.42 1.80 -2.69
CA SER A 191 -2.79 0.74 -3.47
C SER A 191 -1.75 0.02 -2.63
N GLY A 192 -1.62 -1.29 -2.81
CA GLY A 192 -0.60 -2.08 -2.13
C GLY A 192 -0.68 -3.55 -2.49
N TRP A 193 0.20 -4.33 -1.87
CA TRP A 193 0.40 -5.75 -2.16
C TRP A 193 -0.01 -6.60 -0.96
N PRO A 194 -1.27 -7.07 -0.90
CA PRO A 194 -1.73 -7.99 0.12
C PRO A 194 -0.84 -9.22 0.33
N ASP A 195 -0.89 -9.75 1.54
CA ASP A 195 -0.26 -10.97 1.96
C ASP A 195 -1.21 -12.17 1.80
N PRO A 196 -1.05 -12.99 0.74
CA PRO A 196 -1.94 -14.09 0.40
C PRO A 196 -1.91 -15.20 1.45
N GLU A 197 -0.80 -15.32 2.19
CA GLU A 197 -0.63 -16.30 3.26
C GLU A 197 -1.59 -16.02 4.43
N LYS A 198 -2.04 -14.77 4.56
CA LYS A 198 -3.03 -14.31 5.53
C LYS A 198 -4.47 -14.33 4.99
N GLU A 199 -4.69 -14.95 3.83
CA GLU A 199 -6.01 -15.19 3.26
C GLU A 199 -6.55 -16.58 3.57
N ARG A 200 -7.88 -16.73 3.62
CA ARG A 200 -8.52 -18.03 3.84
C ARG A 200 -8.39 -18.81 2.56
N ASP A 201 -7.99 -20.05 2.75
CA ASP A 201 -8.27 -21.08 1.80
C ASP A 201 -9.79 -21.33 1.77
N PRO A 202 -10.46 -21.15 0.61
CA PRO A 202 -11.90 -21.40 0.50
C PRO A 202 -12.26 -22.88 0.63
N GLN A 203 -11.33 -23.80 0.38
CA GLN A 203 -11.53 -25.24 0.49
C GLN A 203 -11.28 -25.75 1.92
N THR A 204 -10.20 -25.30 2.56
CA THR A 204 -9.80 -25.82 3.89
C THR A 204 -10.32 -24.98 5.05
N GLY A 205 -10.74 -23.73 4.79
CA GLY A 205 -11.22 -22.81 5.81
C GLY A 205 -10.16 -22.31 6.79
N LYS A 206 -8.88 -22.66 6.58
CA LYS A 206 -7.69 -22.19 7.31
C LYS A 206 -6.97 -21.10 6.52
N CYS A 207 -5.95 -20.47 7.10
CA CYS A 207 -4.99 -19.67 6.33
C CYS A 207 -4.40 -20.54 5.21
N ARG A 208 -4.27 -20.01 3.99
CA ARG A 208 -3.71 -20.73 2.82
C ARG A 208 -2.30 -21.26 3.06
N GLY A 209 -1.56 -20.76 4.06
CA GLY A 209 -0.17 -21.13 4.23
C GLY A 209 0.66 -20.62 3.05
N ARG A 210 1.70 -21.35 2.66
CA ARG A 210 2.66 -20.95 1.61
C ARG A 210 1.97 -20.64 0.27
N VAL A 211 1.87 -19.37 -0.07
CA VAL A 211 1.39 -18.87 -1.36
C VAL A 211 2.34 -17.76 -1.79
N ALA A 212 3.08 -17.97 -2.88
CA ALA A 212 3.97 -16.94 -3.41
C ALA A 212 3.20 -15.88 -4.21
N ARG A 213 1.97 -16.22 -4.65
CA ARG A 213 1.15 -15.35 -5.49
C ARG A 213 0.84 -14.04 -4.81
N ARG A 214 1.35 -12.93 -5.33
CA ARG A 214 0.94 -11.59 -4.90
C ARG A 214 0.12 -10.95 -5.99
N GLN A 215 -1.01 -10.38 -5.63
CA GLN A 215 -1.83 -9.62 -6.56
C GLN A 215 -1.96 -8.21 -5.99
N ARG A 216 -1.71 -7.18 -6.80
CA ARG A 216 -1.86 -5.81 -6.32
C ARG A 216 -3.34 -5.51 -6.13
N ARG A 217 -3.65 -4.90 -4.98
CA ARG A 217 -5.01 -4.48 -4.61
C ARG A 217 -5.10 -2.97 -4.63
N LEU A 218 -6.12 -2.45 -5.30
CA LEU A 218 -6.58 -1.07 -5.15
C LEU A 218 -7.89 -1.08 -4.38
N THR A 219 -7.98 -0.29 -3.32
CA THR A 219 -9.18 -0.13 -2.49
C THR A 219 -9.55 1.34 -2.43
N TRP A 220 -10.83 1.66 -2.31
CA TRP A 220 -11.29 3.03 -2.10
C TRP A 220 -12.37 3.13 -1.04
N GLY A 221 -12.47 4.31 -0.45
CA GLY A 221 -13.48 4.68 0.52
C GLY A 221 -13.33 6.14 0.93
N PRO A 222 -14.31 6.69 1.65
CA PRO A 222 -14.22 8.05 2.14
C PRO A 222 -13.23 8.17 3.31
N VAL A 223 -12.58 9.33 3.40
CA VAL A 223 -11.91 9.76 4.62
C VAL A 223 -12.96 9.95 5.72
N THR A 224 -12.75 9.26 6.84
CA THR A 224 -13.63 9.33 8.01
C THR A 224 -13.20 10.45 8.94
N ARG A 225 -11.88 10.61 9.15
CA ARG A 225 -11.35 11.65 10.03
C ARG A 225 -9.92 12.01 9.66
N MET A 226 -9.58 13.29 9.80
CA MET A 226 -8.19 13.75 9.86
C MET A 226 -7.93 14.42 11.20
N ILE A 227 -6.77 14.14 11.78
CA ILE A 227 -6.28 14.71 13.06
C ILE A 227 -4.88 15.28 12.87
N GLN A 228 -4.30 15.91 13.90
CA GLN A 228 -2.90 16.31 13.81
C GLN A 228 -1.98 15.08 13.91
N PRO A 229 -0.88 14.99 13.13
CA PRO A 229 0.08 13.89 13.25
C PRO A 229 0.61 13.66 14.67
N THR A 230 0.71 14.72 15.48
CA THR A 230 1.13 14.67 16.88
C THR A 230 0.10 14.06 17.83
N GLU A 231 -1.19 14.09 17.47
CA GLU A 231 -2.29 13.45 18.20
C GLU A 231 -2.45 11.97 17.80
N GLY A 232 -1.94 11.62 16.62
CA GLY A 232 -1.96 10.27 16.07
C GLY A 232 -0.89 9.36 16.65
N GLN A 233 -1.29 8.14 17.04
CA GLN A 233 -0.32 7.09 17.39
C GLN A 233 0.65 6.87 16.23
N ASN A 234 1.96 6.94 16.50
CA ASN A 234 3.03 6.76 15.51
C ASN A 234 2.92 7.67 14.26
N GLY A 235 2.25 8.84 14.36
CA GLY A 235 2.11 9.79 13.25
C GLY A 235 0.93 9.54 12.30
N TYR A 236 0.14 8.49 12.53
CA TYR A 236 -1.03 8.17 11.72
C TYR A 236 -2.17 9.16 11.97
N SER A 237 -2.59 9.86 10.92
CA SER A 237 -3.50 11.00 11.06
C SER A 237 -4.55 11.14 9.98
N ILE A 238 -4.56 10.29 8.96
CA ILE A 238 -5.62 10.19 7.96
C ILE A 238 -6.34 8.86 8.18
N PHE A 239 -7.62 8.88 8.54
CA PHE A 239 -8.43 7.69 8.80
C PHE A 239 -9.49 7.50 7.73
N TYR A 240 -9.74 6.26 7.35
CA TYR A 240 -10.71 5.88 6.32
C TYR A 240 -11.26 4.48 6.56
N ILE A 241 -12.37 4.19 5.88
CA ILE A 241 -13.04 2.89 5.96
C ILE A 241 -12.06 1.77 5.56
N ASP A 242 -12.01 0.73 6.38
CA ASP A 242 -11.04 -0.35 6.22
C ASP A 242 -11.46 -1.35 5.14
N ARG A 243 -10.80 -1.26 3.99
CA ARG A 243 -10.87 -2.24 2.89
C ARG A 243 -9.49 -2.78 2.47
N THR A 244 -8.46 -2.41 3.24
CA THR A 244 -7.06 -2.79 3.02
C THR A 244 -6.85 -4.27 3.39
N ARG A 245 -5.65 -4.80 3.22
CA ARG A 245 -5.25 -6.14 3.70
C ARG A 245 -3.84 -6.07 4.27
N PRO A 246 -3.47 -6.98 5.20
CA PRO A 246 -2.07 -7.13 5.60
C PRO A 246 -1.15 -7.20 4.38
N GLY A 247 0.04 -6.59 4.43
CA GLY A 247 0.98 -6.51 3.29
C GLY A 247 0.89 -5.20 2.50
N MET A 248 -0.27 -4.52 2.52
CA MET A 248 -0.43 -3.21 1.85
C MET A 248 0.30 -2.05 2.56
N SER A 249 0.84 -2.29 3.76
CA SER A 249 1.53 -1.25 4.54
C SER A 249 2.74 -0.68 3.80
N GLY A 250 2.83 0.64 3.77
CA GLY A 250 3.78 1.42 2.97
C GLY A 250 3.27 1.82 1.60
N GLY A 251 2.10 1.31 1.17
CA GLY A 251 1.50 1.65 -0.11
C GLY A 251 0.94 3.08 -0.15
N PRO A 252 0.84 3.69 -1.35
CA PRO A 252 0.35 5.05 -1.50
C PRO A 252 -1.14 5.17 -1.18
N VAL A 253 -1.50 6.31 -0.60
CA VAL A 253 -2.87 6.81 -0.56
C VAL A 253 -2.99 7.96 -1.56
N PHE A 254 -3.88 7.83 -2.54
CA PHE A 254 -4.16 8.82 -3.56
C PHE A 254 -5.47 9.57 -3.29
N ASP A 255 -5.53 10.83 -3.70
CA ASP A 255 -6.78 11.57 -3.87
C ASP A 255 -7.49 11.22 -5.20
N SER A 256 -8.62 11.87 -5.48
CA SER A 256 -9.40 11.66 -6.71
C SER A 256 -8.73 12.17 -7.99
N ASN A 257 -7.60 12.87 -7.89
CA ASN A 257 -6.78 13.31 -9.01
C ASN A 257 -5.53 12.43 -9.22
N GLY A 258 -5.41 11.32 -8.47
CA GLY A 258 -4.25 10.44 -8.54
C GLY A 258 -2.98 11.02 -7.91
N LEU A 259 -3.12 12.01 -7.02
CA LEU A 259 -2.00 12.59 -6.28
C LEU A 259 -1.81 11.86 -4.95
N VAL A 260 -0.57 11.51 -4.61
CA VAL A 260 -0.23 10.90 -3.32
C VAL A 260 -0.43 11.93 -2.21
N ILE A 261 -1.22 11.58 -1.21
CA ILE A 261 -1.56 12.44 -0.05
C ILE A 261 -1.13 11.82 1.28
N GLY A 262 -0.72 10.55 1.25
CA GLY A 262 -0.28 9.83 2.42
C GLY A 262 0.22 8.43 2.09
N VAL A 263 0.60 7.71 3.14
CA VAL A 263 1.15 6.36 3.08
C VAL A 263 0.34 5.47 4.00
N HIS A 264 -0.33 4.46 3.46
CA HIS A 264 -1.06 3.50 4.28
C HIS A 264 -0.08 2.75 5.18
N GLY A 265 -0.45 2.45 6.42
CA GLY A 265 0.43 1.65 7.28
C GLY A 265 -0.25 0.86 8.37
N ARG A 266 -1.50 1.17 8.70
CA ARG A 266 -2.22 0.45 9.75
C ARG A 266 -3.65 0.14 9.31
N GLY A 267 -4.03 -1.13 9.41
CA GLY A 267 -5.43 -1.57 9.39
C GLY A 267 -6.07 -1.40 10.77
N SER A 268 -7.41 -1.45 10.83
CA SER A 268 -8.15 -1.34 12.08
C SER A 268 -7.80 -2.46 13.05
N ALA A 269 -7.75 -2.16 14.36
CA ALA A 269 -7.40 -3.16 15.37
C ALA A 269 -8.43 -4.30 15.42
N ASP A 270 -9.72 -3.99 15.25
CA ASP A 270 -10.81 -4.98 15.19
C ASP A 270 -10.56 -6.00 14.08
N LYS A 271 -10.16 -5.53 12.89
CA LYS A 271 -9.76 -6.39 11.79
C LYS A 271 -8.49 -7.19 12.13
N GLY A 272 -7.51 -6.58 12.79
CA GLY A 272 -6.30 -7.28 13.24
C GLY A 272 -6.61 -8.49 14.15
N GLN A 273 -7.56 -8.34 15.07
CA GLN A 273 -8.02 -9.41 15.94
C GLN A 273 -8.80 -10.49 15.19
N LEU A 274 -9.64 -10.09 14.23
CA LEU A 274 -10.40 -11.05 13.41
C LEU A 274 -9.49 -11.83 12.46
N LEU A 275 -8.48 -11.18 11.87
CA LEU A 275 -7.50 -11.85 11.02
C LEU A 275 -6.62 -12.83 11.79
N SER A 276 -6.19 -12.47 13.00
CA SER A 276 -5.42 -13.39 13.84
C SER A 276 -6.23 -14.61 14.27
N GLN A 277 -7.56 -14.49 14.34
CA GLN A 277 -8.45 -15.58 14.72
C GLN A 277 -8.97 -16.42 13.54
N TYR A 278 -9.19 -15.83 12.36
CA TYR A 278 -9.97 -16.46 11.28
C TYR A 278 -9.32 -16.47 9.89
N CYS A 279 -8.12 -15.91 9.73
CA CYS A 279 -7.39 -15.95 8.46
C CYS A 279 -8.10 -15.34 7.23
N SER A 280 -9.23 -14.62 7.34
CA SER A 280 -9.86 -13.94 6.19
C SER A 280 -11.00 -13.00 6.57
N LEU A 281 -11.19 -11.99 5.74
CA LEU A 281 -12.31 -11.05 5.74
C LEU A 281 -13.51 -11.48 4.88
N ASN A 282 -13.47 -12.60 4.14
CA ASN A 282 -14.58 -12.97 3.25
C ASN A 282 -15.89 -13.25 4.02
N ALA A 283 -15.79 -13.74 5.27
CA ALA A 283 -16.95 -13.90 6.15
C ALA A 283 -17.52 -12.56 6.69
N ILE A 284 -16.81 -11.45 6.49
CA ILE A 284 -17.21 -10.10 6.90
C ILE A 284 -17.51 -9.21 5.68
N GLN A 285 -16.98 -9.50 4.49
CA GLN A 285 -17.24 -8.72 3.27
C GLN A 285 -18.73 -8.64 2.93
N GLY A 286 -19.50 -9.72 3.15
CA GLY A 286 -20.96 -9.71 3.02
C GLY A 286 -21.70 -8.93 4.12
N LYS A 287 -21.04 -8.57 5.23
CA LYS A 287 -21.58 -7.75 6.34
C LYS A 287 -21.05 -6.32 6.37
N LEU A 288 -19.96 -6.02 5.65
CA LEU A 288 -19.32 -4.71 5.53
C LEU A 288 -19.63 -4.02 4.19
N ALA A 289 -20.51 -4.58 3.35
CA ALA A 289 -21.14 -3.82 2.28
C ALA A 289 -22.01 -2.73 2.94
N LEU A 290 -21.36 -1.64 3.34
CA LEU A 290 -22.02 -0.50 3.95
C LEU A 290 -22.82 0.17 2.84
N GLU A 291 -24.12 0.28 3.03
CA GLU A 291 -24.94 1.12 2.17
C GLU A 291 -24.51 2.59 2.33
N SER A 292 -24.88 3.43 1.37
CA SER A 292 -24.50 4.85 1.37
C SER A 292 -24.90 5.58 2.66
N GLU A 293 -26.04 5.20 3.24
CA GLU A 293 -26.53 5.72 4.51
C GLU A 293 -25.66 5.28 5.70
N ASP A 294 -25.24 4.01 5.73
CA ASP A 294 -24.35 3.48 6.76
C ASP A 294 -22.96 4.12 6.70
N VAL A 295 -22.44 4.36 5.49
CA VAL A 295 -21.17 5.06 5.30
C VAL A 295 -21.27 6.50 5.81
N THR A 296 -22.33 7.22 5.43
CA THR A 296 -22.54 8.61 5.83
C THR A 296 -22.66 8.74 7.35
N LYS A 297 -23.39 7.82 7.99
CA LYS A 297 -23.50 7.73 9.44
C LYS A 297 -22.14 7.43 10.09
N THR A 298 -21.41 6.44 9.57
CA THR A 298 -20.09 6.05 10.10
C THR A 298 -19.10 7.22 10.04
N VAL A 299 -19.05 7.95 8.93
CA VAL A 299 -18.19 9.14 8.78
C VAL A 299 -18.62 10.24 9.74
N SER A 300 -19.93 10.46 9.90
CA SER A 300 -20.47 11.48 10.81
C SER A 300 -20.13 11.17 12.27
N GLU A 301 -20.26 9.91 12.71
CA GLU A 301 -19.92 9.48 14.07
C GLU A 301 -18.41 9.60 14.35
N ALA A 302 -17.57 9.27 13.36
CA ALA A 302 -16.12 9.35 13.46
C ALA A 302 -15.60 10.76 13.78
N ALA A 303 -16.37 11.81 13.49
CA ALA A 303 -16.03 13.18 13.82
C ALA A 303 -15.85 13.43 15.33
N THR A 304 -16.49 12.60 16.17
CA THR A 304 -16.48 12.71 17.64
C THR A 304 -15.58 11.69 18.33
N TYR A 305 -14.98 10.77 17.58
CA TYR A 305 -14.17 9.71 18.16
C TYR A 305 -12.80 10.21 18.59
N GLU A 306 -12.40 9.83 19.80
CA GLU A 306 -11.03 10.01 20.29
C GLU A 306 -10.04 9.14 19.49
N PRO A 307 -8.76 9.55 19.38
CA PRO A 307 -7.77 8.83 18.57
C PRO A 307 -7.68 7.32 18.82
N PRO A 308 -7.73 6.79 20.06
CA PRO A 308 -7.72 5.34 20.27
C PRO A 308 -8.88 4.59 19.61
N ILE A 309 -10.08 5.20 19.56
CA ILE A 309 -11.25 4.62 18.92
C ILE A 309 -11.07 4.63 17.39
N LEU A 310 -10.52 5.73 16.84
CA LEU A 310 -10.21 5.82 15.42
C LEU A 310 -9.25 4.69 14.98
N HIS A 311 -8.17 4.45 15.74
CA HIS A 311 -7.22 3.35 15.50
C HIS A 311 -7.84 1.96 15.61
N THR A 312 -8.90 1.84 16.40
CA THR A 312 -9.59 0.56 16.60
C THR A 312 -10.51 0.24 15.42
N ARG A 313 -11.22 1.25 14.90
CA ARG A 313 -12.30 1.07 13.92
C ARG A 313 -11.91 1.29 12.46
N PHE A 314 -10.88 2.10 12.20
CA PHE A 314 -10.52 2.54 10.85
C PHE A 314 -9.10 2.15 10.46
N SER A 315 -8.88 2.01 9.16
CA SER A 315 -7.51 2.02 8.62
C SER A 315 -6.96 3.44 8.70
N SER A 316 -5.64 3.56 8.79
CA SER A 316 -4.97 4.85 8.87
C SER A 316 -3.69 4.94 8.04
N ALA A 317 -3.43 6.16 7.57
CA ALA A 317 -2.24 6.53 6.83
C ALA A 317 -1.46 7.65 7.50
N GLN A 318 -0.16 7.66 7.22
CA GLN A 318 0.73 8.77 7.50
C GLN A 318 0.38 9.91 6.55
N ASN A 319 0.36 11.14 7.07
CA ASN A 319 0.07 12.33 6.29
C ASN A 319 1.32 12.80 5.51
N LEU A 320 1.17 13.07 4.20
CA LEU A 320 2.30 13.47 3.35
C LEU A 320 2.98 14.76 3.83
N ASN A 321 2.22 15.75 4.33
CA ASN A 321 2.81 16.99 4.84
C ASN A 321 3.69 16.72 6.06
N ASN A 322 3.31 15.78 6.92
CA ASN A 322 4.15 15.35 8.04
C ASN A 322 5.47 14.74 7.55
N PHE A 323 5.42 13.86 6.54
CA PHE A 323 6.62 13.34 5.89
C PHE A 323 7.50 14.46 5.34
N LEU A 324 6.94 15.41 4.60
CA LEU A 324 7.69 16.51 4.00
C LEU A 324 8.37 17.39 5.05
N THR A 325 7.70 17.68 6.17
CA THR A 325 8.30 18.38 7.32
C THR A 325 9.46 17.59 7.92
N LEU A 326 9.31 16.28 8.11
CA LEU A 326 10.40 15.43 8.61
C LEU A 326 11.56 15.34 7.62
N TRP A 327 11.28 15.33 6.32
CA TRP A 327 12.28 15.28 5.26
C TRP A 327 13.07 16.60 5.14
N GLU A 328 12.38 17.74 5.24
CA GLU A 328 12.99 19.07 5.18
C GLU A 328 14.06 19.27 6.27
N GLN A 329 13.85 18.69 7.46
CA GLN A 329 14.82 18.72 8.56
C GLN A 329 16.15 18.05 8.21
N LEU A 330 16.16 17.12 7.25
CA LEU A 330 17.38 16.48 6.76
C LEU A 330 18.24 17.43 5.90
N LYS A 331 17.66 18.54 5.43
CA LYS A 331 18.29 19.48 4.48
C LYS A 331 18.74 18.81 3.19
N ILE A 332 18.02 17.78 2.75
CA ILE A 332 18.27 17.05 1.51
C ILE A 332 17.27 17.52 0.46
N ASN A 333 17.78 18.13 -0.61
CA ASN A 333 16.94 18.52 -1.75
C ASN A 333 16.69 17.31 -2.67
N LEU A 334 15.43 16.88 -2.76
CA LEU A 334 14.93 15.90 -3.71
C LEU A 334 13.92 16.54 -4.67
N PRO A 335 13.98 16.22 -5.97
CA PRO A 335 13.02 16.74 -6.94
C PRO A 335 11.70 15.96 -6.86
N PHE A 336 10.87 16.28 -5.88
CA PHE A 336 9.51 15.74 -5.79
C PHE A 336 8.66 16.19 -6.98
N ASN A 337 7.81 15.30 -7.48
CA ASN A 337 6.89 15.60 -8.58
C ASN A 337 5.60 16.22 -8.03
N TRP A 338 5.29 17.46 -8.42
CA TRP A 338 4.06 18.17 -8.04
C TRP A 338 3.11 18.40 -9.22
N GLN A 339 3.45 17.87 -10.40
CA GLN A 339 2.63 18.02 -11.60
C GLN A 339 1.49 17.00 -11.58
N ILE A 340 0.31 17.40 -12.05
CA ILE A 340 -0.82 16.47 -12.21
C ILE A 340 -0.41 15.36 -13.18
N PRO A 341 -0.77 14.08 -12.91
CA PRO A 341 -0.53 12.96 -13.82
C PRO A 341 -0.97 13.28 -15.25
N SER A 342 -0.04 13.13 -16.22
CA SER A 342 -0.35 13.40 -17.63
C SER A 342 -1.27 12.32 -18.21
N ARG A 343 -2.03 12.67 -19.26
CA ARG A 343 -2.84 11.69 -20.01
C ARG A 343 -2.00 10.51 -20.50
N ASP A 344 -0.82 10.77 -21.06
CA ASP A 344 0.07 9.71 -21.55
C ASP A 344 0.55 8.77 -20.43
N PHE A 345 0.84 9.33 -19.25
CA PHE A 345 1.20 8.52 -18.08
C PHE A 345 0.03 7.63 -17.65
N ILE A 346 -1.18 8.16 -17.62
CA ILE A 346 -2.40 7.40 -17.29
C ILE A 346 -2.70 6.33 -18.34
N GLN A 347 -2.59 6.63 -19.63
CA GLN A 347 -2.97 5.69 -20.70
C GLN A 347 -2.00 4.51 -20.83
N ARG A 348 -0.73 4.67 -20.42
CA ARG A 348 0.31 3.64 -20.58
C ARG A 348 -0.02 2.30 -19.92
N ALA A 349 -0.68 2.31 -18.78
CA ALA A 349 -1.04 1.10 -18.03
C ALA A 349 -2.55 1.02 -17.76
N LEU A 350 -3.37 1.69 -18.58
CA LEU A 350 -4.81 1.67 -18.43
C LEU A 350 -5.36 0.29 -18.83
N SER A 351 -6.06 -0.35 -17.92
CA SER A 351 -6.78 -1.61 -18.19
C SER A 351 -8.25 -1.46 -17.82
N PRO A 352 -9.17 -2.05 -18.60
CA PRO A 352 -10.58 -2.10 -18.21
C PRO A 352 -10.73 -2.83 -16.87
N ILE A 353 -11.51 -2.26 -15.95
CA ILE A 353 -11.90 -2.95 -14.72
C ILE A 353 -13.13 -3.80 -15.05
N GLN A 354 -12.97 -5.12 -15.10
CA GLN A 354 -14.11 -6.04 -15.25
C GLN A 354 -14.90 -6.09 -13.95
N THR A 355 -16.18 -5.70 -14.01
CA THR A 355 -17.13 -5.93 -12.92
C THR A 355 -17.53 -7.40 -12.93
N ASN A 356 -16.84 -8.25 -12.16
CA ASN A 356 -17.24 -9.64 -12.02
C ASN A 356 -18.62 -9.72 -11.33
N THR A 357 -19.64 -10.03 -12.13
CA THR A 357 -20.95 -10.50 -11.70
C THR A 357 -20.77 -11.71 -10.78
N SER A 358 -21.06 -11.55 -9.49
CA SER A 358 -21.18 -12.67 -8.56
C SER A 358 -22.58 -12.69 -7.94
N ASP A 359 -23.42 -13.59 -8.45
CA ASP A 359 -24.39 -14.46 -7.77
C ASP A 359 -25.34 -13.88 -6.69
N SER A 360 -25.62 -12.58 -6.67
CA SER A 360 -26.51 -11.99 -5.64
C SER A 360 -27.79 -11.33 -6.18
N GLY A 361 -28.01 -11.25 -7.50
CA GLY A 361 -29.26 -10.70 -8.05
C GLY A 361 -29.53 -9.24 -7.65
N VAL A 362 -28.50 -8.48 -7.28
CA VAL A 362 -28.61 -7.05 -6.95
C VAL A 362 -28.19 -6.22 -8.17
N LEU A 363 -29.04 -5.22 -8.46
CA LEU A 363 -28.98 -4.30 -9.59
C LEU A 363 -27.65 -3.52 -9.67
N ASP A 364 -27.15 -3.36 -10.90
CA ASP A 364 -25.87 -2.74 -11.27
C ASP A 364 -25.61 -1.36 -10.62
N ILE A 365 -24.62 -1.30 -9.72
CA ILE A 365 -23.95 -0.05 -9.36
C ILE A 365 -22.61 -0.06 -10.09
N ALA A 366 -22.46 0.81 -11.10
CA ALA A 366 -21.17 1.05 -11.74
C ALA A 366 -20.10 1.32 -10.66
N VAL A 367 -18.88 0.78 -10.81
CA VAL A 367 -17.76 0.94 -9.84
C VAL A 367 -17.55 2.41 -9.44
N GLU A 368 -17.83 3.34 -10.35
CA GLU A 368 -17.75 4.79 -10.11
C GLU A 368 -18.75 5.29 -9.04
N LYS A 369 -19.93 4.66 -8.97
CA LYS A 369 -21.00 4.94 -8.01
C LYS A 369 -20.83 4.19 -6.68
N ASP A 370 -19.88 3.27 -6.58
CA ASP A 370 -19.61 2.54 -5.34
C ASP A 370 -18.81 3.43 -4.37
N ILE A 371 -19.38 3.68 -3.19
CA ILE A 371 -18.78 4.54 -2.17
C ILE A 371 -17.56 3.86 -1.52
N THR A 372 -17.58 2.54 -1.37
CA THR A 372 -16.45 1.77 -0.86
C THR A 372 -16.26 0.49 -1.64
N GLY A 373 -15.11 0.28 -2.23
CA GLY A 373 -14.86 -0.92 -3.00
C GLY A 373 -13.39 -1.29 -3.06
N ALA A 374 -13.12 -2.38 -3.77
CA ALA A 374 -11.77 -2.80 -4.04
C ALA A 374 -11.72 -3.68 -5.28
N ILE A 375 -10.59 -3.62 -5.96
CA ILE A 375 -10.24 -4.47 -7.09
C ILE A 375 -8.91 -5.16 -6.82
N GLU A 376 -8.84 -6.42 -7.23
CA GLU A 376 -7.59 -7.16 -7.36
C GLU A 376 -7.19 -7.09 -8.83
N ASP A 377 -6.03 -6.51 -9.13
CA ASP A 377 -5.63 -6.23 -10.51
C ASP A 377 -5.12 -7.52 -11.18
N SER A 378 -5.84 -8.05 -12.17
CA SER A 378 -5.46 -9.29 -12.86
C SER A 378 -4.19 -9.15 -13.70
N GLU A 379 -3.86 -7.92 -14.11
CA GLU A 379 -2.68 -7.63 -14.93
C GLU A 379 -1.44 -7.30 -14.08
N ASP A 380 -1.59 -7.23 -12.75
CA ASP A 380 -0.49 -6.91 -11.82
C ASP A 380 -0.39 -7.99 -10.74
N VAL A 381 0.04 -9.17 -11.21
CA VAL A 381 0.16 -10.41 -10.44
C VAL A 381 1.61 -10.88 -10.47
N VAL A 382 2.17 -11.13 -9.28
CA VAL A 382 3.28 -12.05 -9.08
C VAL A 382 2.66 -13.45 -9.02
N GLU A 383 2.97 -14.30 -10.00
CA GLU A 383 2.34 -15.62 -10.12
C GLU A 383 2.65 -16.53 -8.92
N ASP A 384 1.75 -17.49 -8.63
CA ASP A 384 2.07 -18.54 -7.66
C ASP A 384 3.01 -19.55 -8.30
N ILE A 385 4.30 -19.38 -8.07
CA ILE A 385 5.28 -20.38 -8.44
C ILE A 385 5.01 -21.74 -7.77
N TYR A 386 4.27 -21.81 -6.65
CA TYR A 386 3.97 -23.07 -5.95
C TYR A 386 2.73 -23.79 -6.49
N ASP A 387 1.84 -23.13 -7.24
CA ASP A 387 0.67 -23.79 -7.86
C ASP A 387 1.09 -24.84 -8.89
N LEU A 388 2.25 -24.63 -9.55
CA LEU A 388 2.88 -25.62 -10.45
C LEU A 388 3.35 -26.88 -9.71
N TYR A 389 3.46 -26.84 -8.37
CA TYR A 389 4.02 -27.89 -7.54
C TYR A 389 3.03 -28.51 -6.55
N THR A 390 1.74 -28.14 -6.64
CA THR A 390 0.68 -28.94 -6.01
C THR A 390 0.57 -30.28 -6.73
N PHE A 391 0.63 -31.39 -5.98
CA PHE A 391 0.42 -32.74 -6.53
C PHE A 391 -1.04 -32.89 -6.98
N LYS A 392 -1.36 -32.44 -8.20
CA LYS A 392 -2.63 -32.70 -8.87
C LYS A 392 -2.77 -34.19 -9.18
N LEU A 393 -4.00 -34.68 -9.30
CA LEU A 393 -4.28 -36.09 -9.63
C LEU A 393 -3.61 -36.50 -10.95
N GLU A 394 -3.52 -35.60 -11.92
CA GLU A 394 -2.80 -35.80 -13.19
C GLU A 394 -1.30 -36.11 -12.98
N ASN A 395 -0.65 -35.45 -12.02
CA ASN A 395 0.75 -35.70 -11.62
C ASN A 395 0.93 -37.07 -10.95
N GLN A 396 -0.15 -37.62 -10.36
CA GLN A 396 -0.16 -38.99 -9.80
C GLN A 396 -0.45 -40.04 -10.87
N LEU A 397 -1.16 -39.67 -11.93
CA LEU A 397 -1.48 -40.52 -13.08
C LEU A 397 -0.34 -40.61 -14.12
N ARG A 398 0.74 -39.81 -13.97
CA ARG A 398 1.91 -39.72 -14.87
C ARG A 398 1.60 -39.20 -16.29
N ASP A 399 0.53 -38.43 -16.45
CA ASP A 399 0.23 -37.78 -17.74
C ASP A 399 1.10 -36.53 -17.99
N GLU A 400 1.71 -35.97 -16.92
CA GLU A 400 2.70 -34.88 -16.98
C GLU A 400 3.89 -35.16 -16.03
N PRO A 401 5.08 -34.55 -16.25
CA PRO A 401 6.24 -34.74 -15.38
C PRO A 401 6.00 -34.17 -13.98
N SER A 402 6.08 -35.00 -12.94
CA SER A 402 6.03 -34.51 -11.55
C SER A 402 7.37 -33.89 -11.14
N ALA A 403 7.35 -32.82 -10.32
CA ALA A 403 8.54 -32.09 -9.86
C ALA A 403 8.88 -32.33 -8.37
N GLY A 404 8.51 -33.49 -7.81
CA GLY A 404 8.96 -33.90 -6.47
C GLY A 404 10.46 -34.23 -6.46
N CYS A 405 11.07 -34.37 -5.28
CA CYS A 405 12.50 -34.72 -5.11
C CYS A 405 12.94 -36.06 -5.78
N ALA A 406 12.01 -36.81 -6.37
CA ALA A 406 12.27 -38.01 -7.15
C ALA A 406 12.15 -37.80 -8.67
N SER A 407 12.01 -36.55 -9.13
CA SER A 407 12.01 -36.18 -10.54
C SER A 407 13.44 -36.23 -11.08
N ILE A 408 13.91 -37.46 -11.28
CA ILE A 408 15.17 -37.76 -11.94
C ILE A 408 15.06 -37.26 -13.39
N LEU A 409 15.73 -36.16 -13.70
CA LEU A 409 16.24 -35.96 -15.05
C LEU A 409 17.33 -37.02 -15.26
N LEU A 410 17.17 -37.85 -16.29
CA LEU A 410 18.17 -38.84 -16.71
C LEU A 410 19.47 -38.10 -17.07
N GLY A 411 20.37 -37.93 -16.10
CA GLY A 411 21.66 -37.27 -16.30
C GLY A 411 22.40 -36.77 -15.06
N ASP A 412 21.71 -36.51 -13.94
CA ASP A 412 22.36 -35.91 -12.76
C ASP A 412 22.76 -36.95 -11.70
N GLU A 413 24.07 -37.10 -11.47
CA GLU A 413 24.61 -37.87 -10.35
C GLU A 413 24.84 -36.97 -9.11
N ARG A 414 24.03 -37.20 -8.05
CA ARG A 414 24.16 -36.77 -6.62
C ARG A 414 23.76 -35.30 -6.34
N GLU A 415 23.08 -34.94 -5.24
CA GLU A 415 23.17 -35.37 -3.84
C GLU A 415 21.81 -35.51 -3.12
N ARG A 416 21.87 -36.27 -2.01
CA ARG A 416 20.77 -36.88 -1.25
C ARG A 416 19.88 -35.86 -0.52
N CYS A 417 18.57 -35.92 -0.75
CA CYS A 417 17.59 -35.51 0.26
C CYS A 417 17.70 -36.45 1.47
N ARG A 418 18.16 -35.93 2.61
CA ARG A 418 18.03 -36.63 3.89
C ARG A 418 16.55 -36.72 4.25
N ARG A 419 16.07 -37.95 4.41
CA ARG A 419 14.82 -38.27 5.12
C ARG A 419 15.13 -38.23 6.60
N ASP A 420 14.63 -37.23 7.31
CA ASP A 420 14.44 -37.35 8.75
C ASP A 420 13.04 -37.92 9.01
N ARG A 421 13.00 -38.88 9.94
CA ARG A 421 11.85 -39.73 10.30
C ARG A 421 10.80 -39.00 11.10
#